data_AF-A0A5P1X1L2-F1
#
_entry.id   AF-A0A5P1X1L2-F1
#
_cell.length_a   1.000
_cell.length_b   1.000
_cell.length_c   1.000
_cell.angle_alpha   90.00
_cell.angle_beta   90.00
_cell.angle_gamma   90.00
#
_symmetry.space_group_name_H-M   'P 1'
#
loop_
_entity.id
_entity.type
_entity.pdbx_description
1 polymer ?
#
loop_
_entity_poly.entity_id
_entity_poly.type
_entity_poly.pdbx_seq_one_letter_code
_entity_poly.pdbx_strand_id
1 'polypeptide(L)'
;MSRLWISGYRSYELGVFGDKDPKIEIIKFALQDAINQKIDNGVEWIITGPQLGVEQWGAEVALQAKEDYPELKVAIMRPFAEFGNQWNETNKMKLADLMKQVDFSDQVSDQPYTNPSQLKNFQAFMLSHTDEALFVYDEEHEGKSKYDYLAAQQFANQHPYPITLIDFDQLQEYAIEFSEKKNLENYEDE
;
A
#
# COMPACT_ATOMS: atom_id res chain seq x y z
N MET A 1 18.82 -2.66 -7.64
CA MET A 1 17.79 -1.68 -7.28
C MET A 1 16.45 -2.19 -7.73
N SER A 2 15.69 -2.74 -6.77
CA SER A 2 14.33 -3.24 -6.96
C SER A 2 13.32 -2.30 -6.27
N ARG A 3 12.16 -2.09 -6.89
CA ARG A 3 11.11 -1.16 -6.48
C ARG A 3 9.78 -1.91 -6.40
N LEU A 4 9.16 -1.91 -5.23
CA LEU A 4 7.87 -2.56 -4.98
C LEU A 4 6.72 -1.58 -5.12
N TRP A 5 5.73 -1.89 -5.94
CA TRP A 5 4.44 -1.22 -5.92
C TRP A 5 3.55 -1.85 -4.84
N ILE A 6 3.04 -1.06 -3.89
CA ILE A 6 1.98 -1.49 -2.97
C ILE A 6 0.65 -0.85 -3.34
N SER A 7 -0.39 -1.66 -3.49
CA SER A 7 -1.78 -1.20 -3.63
C SER A 7 -2.76 -2.18 -2.99
N GLY A 8 -4.05 -1.86 -3.00
CA GLY A 8 -5.07 -2.70 -2.39
C GLY A 8 -6.34 -1.96 -2.05
N TYR A 9 -7.17 -2.59 -1.22
CA TYR A 9 -8.46 -2.03 -0.84
C TYR A 9 -8.36 -0.64 -0.22
N ARG A 10 -9.40 0.14 -0.51
CA ARG A 10 -9.66 1.40 0.18
C ARG A 10 -10.23 1.11 1.56
N SER A 11 -10.00 2.00 2.52
CA SER A 11 -10.44 1.79 3.91
C SER A 11 -11.94 1.45 4.03
N TYR A 12 -12.80 2.12 3.26
CA TYR A 12 -14.24 1.85 3.28
C TYR A 12 -14.64 0.49 2.67
N GLU A 13 -13.82 -0.09 1.79
CA GLU A 13 -14.06 -1.42 1.20
C GLU A 13 -13.81 -2.53 2.22
N LEU A 14 -12.93 -2.27 3.19
CA LEU A 14 -12.65 -3.16 4.33
C LEU A 14 -13.57 -2.90 5.54
N GLY A 15 -14.50 -1.94 5.41
CA GLY A 15 -15.36 -1.49 6.50
C GLY A 15 -14.61 -0.76 7.62
N VAL A 16 -13.47 -0.14 7.31
CA VAL A 16 -12.61 0.60 8.24
C VAL A 16 -12.88 2.10 8.11
N PHE A 17 -13.40 2.72 9.19
CA PHE A 17 -13.83 4.12 9.17
C PHE A 17 -13.07 5.03 10.14
N GLY A 18 -12.15 4.49 10.95
CA GLY A 18 -11.34 5.26 11.88
C GLY A 18 -10.01 4.59 12.17
N ASP A 19 -9.05 5.35 12.72
CA ASP A 19 -7.66 4.91 12.85
C ASP A 19 -7.43 3.89 13.99
N LYS A 20 -8.44 3.69 14.83
CA LYS A 20 -8.39 2.75 15.98
C LYS A 20 -9.09 1.43 15.68
N ASP A 21 -9.42 1.17 14.43
CA ASP A 21 -10.03 -0.10 14.04
C ASP A 21 -8.97 -1.22 14.17
N PRO A 22 -9.23 -2.30 14.93
CA PRO A 22 -8.26 -3.38 15.12
C PRO A 22 -7.89 -4.07 13.80
N LYS A 23 -8.72 -4.00 12.76
CA LYS A 23 -8.35 -4.49 11.42
C LYS A 23 -7.12 -3.79 10.86
N ILE A 24 -6.91 -2.51 11.20
CA ILE A 24 -5.72 -1.76 10.75
C ILE A 24 -4.45 -2.38 11.35
N GLU A 25 -4.47 -2.80 12.62
CA GLU A 25 -3.33 -3.45 13.26
C GLU A 25 -2.96 -4.74 12.52
N ILE A 26 -3.95 -5.57 12.19
CA ILE A 26 -3.76 -6.82 11.46
C ILE A 26 -3.22 -6.57 10.05
N ILE A 27 -3.80 -5.61 9.32
CA ILE A 27 -3.36 -5.29 7.95
C ILE A 27 -1.94 -4.72 7.97
N LYS A 28 -1.61 -3.85 8.93
CA LYS A 28 -0.24 -3.33 9.07
C LYS A 28 0.74 -4.41 9.46
N PHE A 29 0.35 -5.36 10.32
CA PHE A 29 1.16 -6.52 10.65
C PHE A 29 1.48 -7.37 9.42
N ALA A 30 0.45 -7.68 8.60
CA ALA A 30 0.62 -8.40 7.34
C ALA A 30 1.52 -7.64 6.35
N LEU A 31 1.30 -6.33 6.20
CA LEU A 31 2.12 -5.48 5.36
C LEU A 31 3.58 -5.41 5.85
N GLN A 32 3.81 -5.35 7.17
CA GLN A 32 5.15 -5.28 7.74
C GLN A 32 5.95 -6.54 7.44
N ASP A 33 5.34 -7.71 7.65
CA ASP A 33 5.96 -9.00 7.33
C ASP A 33 6.29 -9.08 5.82
N ALA A 34 5.32 -8.79 4.96
CA ALA A 34 5.52 -8.82 3.52
C ALA A 34 6.58 -7.80 3.05
N ILE A 35 6.56 -6.57 3.56
CA ILE A 35 7.55 -5.53 3.22
C ILE A 35 8.95 -5.96 3.67
N ASN A 36 9.11 -6.51 4.87
CA ASN A 36 10.41 -6.97 5.36
C ASN A 36 10.98 -8.08 4.48
N GLN A 37 10.16 -9.08 4.13
CA GLN A 37 10.58 -10.14 3.21
C GLN A 37 10.99 -9.58 1.84
N LYS A 38 10.32 -8.53 1.35
CA LYS A 38 10.67 -7.87 0.09
C LYS A 38 12.00 -7.12 0.20
N ILE A 39 12.25 -6.43 1.30
CA ILE A 39 13.51 -5.74 1.58
C ILE A 39 14.67 -6.75 1.67
N ASP A 40 14.48 -7.86 2.38
CA ASP A 40 15.48 -8.94 2.49
C ASP A 40 15.84 -9.54 1.12
N ASN A 41 14.88 -9.51 0.19
CA ASN A 41 15.07 -9.93 -1.20
C ASN A 41 15.61 -8.82 -2.12
N GLY A 42 16.01 -7.67 -1.58
CA GLY A 42 16.72 -6.60 -2.30
C GLY A 42 15.84 -5.45 -2.78
N VAL A 43 14.62 -5.30 -2.26
CA VAL A 43 13.81 -4.08 -2.48
C VAL A 43 14.42 -2.91 -1.74
N GLU A 44 14.65 -1.83 -2.48
CA GLU A 44 15.23 -0.58 -1.97
C GLU A 44 14.22 0.58 -2.01
N TRP A 45 13.11 0.42 -2.73
CA TRP A 45 12.04 1.41 -2.81
C TRP A 45 10.66 0.79 -2.64
N ILE A 46 9.85 1.42 -1.79
CA ILE A 46 8.41 1.19 -1.71
C ILE A 46 7.70 2.35 -2.40
N ILE A 47 6.85 2.06 -3.37
CA ILE A 47 6.10 3.06 -4.12
C ILE A 47 4.61 2.76 -3.99
N THR A 48 3.82 3.73 -3.51
CA THR A 48 2.37 3.59 -3.37
C THR A 48 1.62 4.68 -4.12
N GLY A 49 0.32 4.51 -4.26
CA GLY A 49 -0.60 5.61 -4.57
C GLY A 49 -1.01 6.39 -3.31
N PRO A 50 -1.87 7.42 -3.45
CA PRO A 50 -2.27 8.28 -2.34
C PRO A 50 -3.56 7.82 -1.66
N GLN A 51 -4.18 6.71 -2.08
CA GLN A 51 -5.55 6.38 -1.73
C GLN A 51 -5.70 5.97 -0.25
N LEU A 52 -6.77 6.44 0.41
CA LEU A 52 -7.11 6.01 1.77
C LEU A 52 -7.28 4.49 1.85
N GLY A 53 -6.61 3.85 2.80
CA GLY A 53 -6.58 2.39 2.96
C GLY A 53 -5.17 1.85 2.81
N VAL A 54 -5.04 0.71 2.12
CA VAL A 54 -3.81 -0.08 2.00
C VAL A 54 -2.62 0.73 1.49
N GLU A 55 -2.82 1.64 0.53
CA GLU A 55 -1.71 2.43 -0.02
C GLU A 55 -1.07 3.37 1.00
N GLN A 56 -1.88 4.06 1.82
CA GLN A 56 -1.37 4.91 2.89
C GLN A 56 -0.79 4.08 4.03
N TRP A 57 -1.46 2.98 4.42
CA TRP A 57 -0.93 2.09 5.47
C TRP A 57 0.40 1.43 5.06
N GLY A 58 0.54 1.04 3.79
CA GLY A 58 1.79 0.50 3.25
C GLY A 58 2.93 1.51 3.29
N ALA A 59 2.66 2.78 2.97
CA ALA A 59 3.66 3.84 3.11
C ALA A 59 4.03 4.11 4.58
N GLU A 60 3.05 4.11 5.50
CA GLU A 60 3.30 4.27 6.94
C GLU A 60 4.18 3.13 7.49
N VAL A 61 3.86 1.88 7.14
CA VAL A 61 4.64 0.69 7.53
C VAL A 61 6.04 0.73 6.93
N ALA A 62 6.18 1.12 5.65
CA ALA A 62 7.47 1.27 5.01
C ALA A 62 8.33 2.36 5.68
N LEU A 63 7.73 3.46 6.13
CA LEU A 63 8.44 4.50 6.88
C LEU A 63 8.93 3.99 8.23
N GLN A 64 8.15 3.15 8.92
CA GLN A 64 8.58 2.50 10.17
C GLN A 64 9.74 1.53 9.93
N ALA A 65 9.69 0.75 8.85
CA ALA A 65 10.76 -0.17 8.48
C ALA A 65 12.12 0.54 8.26
N LYS A 66 12.14 1.86 7.98
CA LYS A 66 13.39 2.62 7.85
C LYS A 66 14.22 2.69 9.14
N GLU A 67 13.61 2.42 10.30
CA GLU A 67 14.35 2.32 11.57
C GLU A 67 15.39 1.20 11.53
N ASP A 68 15.04 0.06 10.93
CA ASP A 68 15.93 -1.10 10.74
C ASP A 68 16.64 -1.07 9.37
N TYR A 69 16.01 -0.46 8.36
CA TYR A 69 16.50 -0.40 6.98
C TYR A 69 16.68 1.06 6.50
N PRO A 70 17.71 1.79 6.99
CA PRO A 70 17.85 3.24 6.75
C PRO A 70 18.06 3.63 5.28
N GLU A 71 18.50 2.70 4.43
CA GLU A 71 18.66 2.91 2.98
C GLU A 71 17.35 2.76 2.19
N LEU A 72 16.30 2.20 2.80
CA LEU A 72 14.98 2.06 2.19
C LEU A 72 14.40 3.44 1.87
N LYS A 73 13.81 3.57 0.69
CA LYS A 73 13.13 4.80 0.27
C LYS A 73 11.65 4.56 0.04
N VAL A 74 10.85 5.56 0.35
CA VAL A 74 9.39 5.51 0.22
C VAL A 74 8.94 6.61 -0.73
N ALA A 75 8.05 6.28 -1.66
CA ALA A 75 7.46 7.23 -2.59
C ALA A 75 5.94 7.13 -2.64
N ILE A 76 5.27 8.29 -2.76
CA ILE A 76 3.82 8.38 -3.01
C ILE A 76 3.59 9.09 -4.34
N MET A 77 2.98 8.38 -5.28
CA MET A 77 2.65 8.91 -6.60
C MET A 77 1.16 9.17 -6.71
N ARG A 78 0.75 10.39 -7.06
CA ARG A 78 -0.66 10.72 -7.31
C ARG A 78 -0.99 10.57 -8.79
N PRO A 79 -2.18 10.10 -9.16
CA PRO A 79 -2.56 10.00 -10.57
C PRO A 79 -2.76 11.37 -11.24
N PHE A 80 -3.10 12.41 -10.47
CA PHE A 80 -3.41 13.77 -10.95
C PHE A 80 -3.29 14.80 -9.82
N ALA A 81 -3.28 16.09 -10.17
CA ALA A 81 -3.23 17.21 -9.23
C ALA A 81 -4.51 17.35 -8.39
N GLU A 82 -4.40 17.89 -7.18
CA GLU A 82 -5.54 18.04 -6.24
C GLU A 82 -6.23 16.71 -5.87
N PHE A 83 -5.50 15.59 -5.94
CA PHE A 83 -6.03 14.31 -5.50
C PHE A 83 -6.52 14.37 -4.04
N GLY A 84 -7.76 13.92 -3.80
CA GLY A 84 -8.35 13.91 -2.48
C GLY A 84 -9.01 15.23 -2.04
N ASN A 85 -9.14 16.24 -2.92
CA ASN A 85 -9.78 17.52 -2.57
C ASN A 85 -11.24 17.37 -2.08
N GLN A 86 -11.92 16.29 -2.47
CA GLN A 86 -13.27 15.93 -2.03
C GLN A 86 -13.32 15.24 -0.66
N TRP A 87 -12.19 14.89 -0.04
CA TRP A 87 -12.17 14.26 1.28
C TRP A 87 -12.48 15.26 2.39
N ASN A 88 -12.73 14.76 3.60
CA ASN A 88 -12.81 15.62 4.79
C ASN A 88 -11.40 16.14 5.17
N GLU A 89 -11.35 17.20 5.97
CA GLU A 89 -10.08 17.84 6.36
C GLU A 89 -9.13 16.89 7.08
N THR A 90 -9.65 16.00 7.93
CA THR A 90 -8.83 14.98 8.62
C THR A 90 -8.06 14.10 7.63
N ASN A 91 -8.74 13.60 6.59
CA ASN A 91 -8.14 12.72 5.59
C ASN A 91 -7.19 13.47 4.65
N LYS A 92 -7.48 14.75 4.35
CA LYS A 92 -6.55 15.60 3.60
C LYS A 92 -5.27 15.86 4.37
N MET A 93 -5.38 16.20 5.66
CA MET A 93 -4.23 16.44 6.53
C MET A 93 -3.37 15.18 6.66
N LYS A 94 -3.98 14.01 6.87
CA LYS A 94 -3.24 12.73 6.93
C LYS A 94 -2.40 12.49 5.69
N LEU A 95 -2.99 12.60 4.49
CA LEU A 95 -2.23 12.41 3.26
C LEU A 95 -1.14 13.48 3.10
N ALA A 96 -1.44 14.75 3.41
CA ALA A 96 -0.47 15.83 3.31
C ALA A 96 0.71 15.65 4.27
N ASP A 97 0.48 15.16 5.48
CA ASP A 97 1.54 14.89 6.46
C ASP A 97 2.34 13.65 6.11
N LEU A 98 1.70 12.61 5.57
CA LEU A 98 2.39 11.42 5.06
C LEU A 98 3.30 11.79 3.88
N MET A 99 2.83 12.60 2.93
CA MET A 99 3.61 13.05 1.78
C MET A 99 4.85 13.90 2.16
N LYS A 100 4.86 14.54 3.34
CA LYS A 100 6.04 15.27 3.83
C LYS A 100 7.11 14.34 4.43
N GLN A 101 6.73 13.13 4.84
CA GLN A 101 7.61 12.18 5.52
C GLN A 101 8.31 11.23 4.54
N VAL A 102 7.66 10.92 3.42
CA VAL A 102 8.24 10.06 2.37
C VAL A 102 9.40 10.76 1.64
N ASP A 103 10.32 9.95 1.10
CA ASP A 103 11.51 10.44 0.39
C ASP A 103 11.16 11.13 -0.94
N PHE A 104 10.04 10.75 -1.54
CA PHE A 104 9.54 11.34 -2.79
C PHE A 104 8.02 11.38 -2.82
N SER A 105 7.43 12.50 -3.26
CA SER A 105 6.02 12.52 -3.62
C SER A 105 5.79 13.42 -4.80
N ASP A 106 5.03 12.94 -5.79
CA ASP A 106 4.69 13.74 -6.97
C ASP A 106 3.37 13.30 -7.59
N GLN A 107 3.03 13.83 -8.76
CA GLN A 107 1.84 13.52 -9.53
C GLN A 107 2.22 13.15 -10.98
N VAL A 108 1.50 12.18 -11.55
CA VAL A 108 1.70 11.77 -12.96
C VAL A 108 1.11 12.79 -13.94
N SER A 109 0.07 13.53 -13.51
CA SER A 109 -0.59 14.57 -14.30
C SER A 109 -0.66 15.87 -13.51
N ASP A 110 -0.18 16.96 -14.11
CA ASP A 110 -0.29 18.32 -13.53
C ASP A 110 -1.70 18.91 -13.56
N GLN A 111 -2.61 18.28 -14.30
CA GLN A 111 -4.01 18.69 -14.34
C GLN A 111 -4.81 17.99 -13.23
N PRO A 112 -5.87 18.64 -12.69
CA PRO A 112 -6.88 17.97 -11.86
C PRO A 112 -7.54 16.79 -12.58
N TYR A 113 -8.39 16.04 -11.88
CA TYR A 113 -9.13 14.94 -12.51
C TYR A 113 -10.03 15.44 -13.64
N THR A 114 -9.80 14.90 -14.84
CA THR A 114 -10.58 15.20 -16.06
C THR A 114 -11.28 13.96 -16.58
N ASN A 115 -10.58 12.81 -16.63
CA ASN A 115 -11.13 11.59 -17.20
C ASN A 115 -10.34 10.33 -16.79
N PRO A 116 -10.89 9.12 -17.01
CA PRO A 116 -10.27 7.86 -16.59
C PRO A 116 -8.89 7.57 -17.20
N SER A 117 -8.47 8.24 -18.28
CA SER A 117 -7.13 8.05 -18.83
C SER A 117 -6.03 8.39 -17.83
N GLN A 118 -6.27 9.33 -16.90
CA GLN A 118 -5.28 9.68 -15.87
C GLN A 118 -5.02 8.51 -14.91
N LEU A 119 -6.05 7.72 -14.60
CA LEU A 119 -5.90 6.51 -13.77
C LEU A 119 -5.16 5.41 -14.54
N LYS A 120 -5.44 5.24 -15.83
CA LYS A 120 -4.69 4.30 -16.68
C LYS A 120 -3.22 4.70 -16.86
N ASN A 121 -2.97 6.00 -17.01
CA ASN A 121 -1.61 6.53 -17.11
C ASN A 121 -0.86 6.34 -15.80
N PHE A 122 -1.53 6.50 -14.66
CA PHE A 122 -0.98 6.17 -13.35
C PHE A 122 -0.60 4.70 -13.25
N GLN A 123 -1.50 3.77 -13.61
CA GLN A 123 -1.19 2.34 -13.65
C GLN A 123 0.03 2.03 -14.53
N ALA A 124 0.05 2.56 -15.75
CA ALA A 124 1.17 2.38 -16.67
C ALA A 124 2.48 2.96 -16.11
N PHE A 125 2.42 4.10 -15.43
CA PHE A 125 3.55 4.69 -14.74
C PHE A 125 4.07 3.76 -13.63
N MET A 126 3.19 3.31 -12.72
CA MET A 126 3.58 2.40 -11.64
C MET A 126 4.21 1.12 -12.18
N LEU A 127 3.59 0.47 -13.16
CA LEU A 127 4.09 -0.77 -13.76
C LEU A 127 5.43 -0.61 -14.50
N SER A 128 5.67 0.54 -15.13
CA SER A 128 6.94 0.81 -15.82
C SER A 128 8.06 1.30 -14.89
N HIS A 129 7.73 1.71 -13.67
CA HIS A 129 8.67 2.27 -12.69
C HIS A 129 8.81 1.40 -11.42
N THR A 130 8.22 0.21 -11.42
CA THR A 130 8.40 -0.79 -10.37
C THR A 130 8.81 -2.12 -10.99
N ASP A 131 9.33 -3.01 -10.16
CA ASP A 131 9.89 -4.29 -10.57
C ASP A 131 9.03 -5.47 -10.08
N GLU A 132 8.17 -5.22 -9.09
CA GLU A 132 7.19 -6.16 -8.54
C GLU A 132 6.04 -5.42 -7.85
N ALA A 133 4.96 -6.13 -7.55
CA ALA A 133 3.82 -5.60 -6.81
C ALA A 133 3.39 -6.45 -5.62
N LEU A 134 2.84 -5.80 -4.61
CA LEU A 134 2.17 -6.37 -3.46
C LEU A 134 0.76 -5.80 -3.38
N PHE A 135 -0.24 -6.67 -3.41
CA PHE A 135 -1.64 -6.29 -3.30
C PHE A 135 -2.27 -6.86 -2.03
N VAL A 136 -2.94 -6.02 -1.24
CA VAL A 136 -3.93 -6.51 -0.26
C VAL A 136 -5.29 -6.48 -0.95
N TYR A 137 -5.68 -7.63 -1.51
CA TYR A 137 -6.84 -7.78 -2.37
C TYR A 137 -7.31 -9.24 -2.40
N ASP A 138 -8.62 -9.44 -2.52
CA ASP A 138 -9.26 -10.74 -2.59
C ASP A 138 -10.09 -10.82 -3.90
N GLU A 139 -9.82 -11.85 -4.71
CA GLU A 139 -10.44 -12.01 -6.03
C GLU A 139 -11.94 -12.33 -5.94
N GLU A 140 -12.40 -12.91 -4.82
CA GLU A 140 -13.82 -13.22 -4.58
C GLU A 140 -14.60 -12.01 -4.07
N HIS A 141 -13.91 -11.02 -3.50
CA HIS A 141 -14.48 -9.81 -2.92
C HIS A 141 -14.07 -8.56 -3.71
N GLU A 142 -14.63 -8.41 -4.92
CA GLU A 142 -14.20 -7.34 -5.83
C GLU A 142 -14.35 -5.92 -5.25
N GLY A 143 -13.27 -5.16 -5.38
CA GLY A 143 -13.19 -3.74 -5.01
C GLY A 143 -12.56 -2.91 -6.14
N LYS A 144 -12.33 -1.63 -5.90
CA LYS A 144 -11.70 -0.75 -6.89
C LYS A 144 -10.24 -1.11 -7.18
N SER A 145 -9.56 -1.76 -6.24
CA SER A 145 -8.22 -2.33 -6.43
C SER A 145 -8.16 -3.39 -7.53
N LYS A 146 -9.28 -3.97 -7.94
CA LYS A 146 -9.38 -4.88 -9.10
C LYS A 146 -8.72 -4.30 -10.36
N TYR A 147 -8.88 -3.00 -10.62
CA TYR A 147 -8.32 -2.39 -11.83
C TYR A 147 -6.79 -2.38 -11.83
N ASP A 148 -6.17 -2.11 -10.69
CA ASP A 148 -4.72 -2.09 -10.53
C ASP A 148 -4.14 -3.51 -10.55
N TYR A 149 -4.81 -4.44 -9.86
CA TYR A 149 -4.44 -5.85 -9.85
C TYR A 149 -4.52 -6.49 -11.25
N LEU A 150 -5.61 -6.27 -12.00
CA LEU A 150 -5.74 -6.78 -13.37
C LEU A 150 -4.70 -6.16 -14.32
N ALA A 151 -4.38 -4.87 -14.15
CA ALA A 151 -3.33 -4.22 -14.94
C ALA A 151 -1.96 -4.86 -14.66
N ALA A 152 -1.65 -5.14 -13.39
CA ALA A 152 -0.44 -5.85 -12.99
C ALA A 152 -0.39 -7.27 -13.56
N GLN A 153 -1.47 -8.05 -13.45
CA GLN A 153 -1.53 -9.40 -14.04
C GLN A 153 -1.30 -9.38 -15.56
N GLN A 154 -1.94 -8.44 -16.27
CA GLN A 154 -1.74 -8.28 -17.72
C GLN A 154 -0.29 -7.92 -18.06
N PHE A 155 0.35 -7.08 -17.25
CA PHE A 155 1.74 -6.70 -17.41
C PHE A 155 2.68 -7.88 -17.16
N ALA A 156 2.43 -8.67 -16.10
CA ALA A 156 3.20 -9.86 -15.73
C ALA A 156 3.13 -10.98 -16.77
N ASN A 157 2.07 -11.06 -17.57
CA ASN A 157 1.99 -12.00 -18.70
C ASN A 157 3.01 -11.69 -19.81
N GLN A 158 3.59 -10.49 -19.83
CA GLN A 158 4.52 -10.02 -20.86
C GLN A 158 5.91 -9.66 -20.30
N HIS A 159 6.05 -9.54 -18.98
CA HIS A 159 7.25 -9.08 -18.29
C HIS A 159 7.47 -9.91 -17.01
N PRO A 160 8.72 -10.12 -16.57
CA PRO A 160 9.01 -10.76 -15.29
C PRO A 160 8.67 -9.79 -14.14
N TYR A 161 7.38 -9.70 -13.81
CA TYR A 161 6.84 -8.80 -12.80
C TYR A 161 6.09 -9.62 -11.74
N PRO A 162 6.79 -10.05 -10.67
CA PRO A 162 6.17 -10.82 -9.59
C PRO A 162 5.04 -10.03 -8.92
N ILE A 163 3.96 -10.75 -8.60
CA ILE A 163 2.82 -10.20 -7.87
C ILE A 163 2.62 -11.05 -6.62
N THR A 164 2.71 -10.40 -5.46
CA THR A 164 2.33 -10.98 -4.17
C THR A 164 0.93 -10.52 -3.83
N LEU A 165 0.07 -11.45 -3.42
CA LEU A 165 -1.30 -11.20 -3.02
C LEU A 165 -1.47 -11.56 -1.54
N ILE A 166 -2.05 -10.65 -0.77
CA ILE A 166 -2.56 -10.89 0.58
C ILE A 166 -4.08 -10.78 0.48
N ASP A 167 -4.74 -11.93 0.37
CA ASP A 167 -6.20 -12.04 0.33
C ASP A 167 -6.80 -12.17 1.75
N PHE A 168 -8.10 -12.45 1.85
CA PHE A 168 -8.75 -12.53 3.15
C PHE A 168 -8.36 -13.78 3.94
N ASP A 169 -8.06 -14.89 3.28
CA ASP A 169 -7.56 -16.09 3.95
C ASP A 169 -6.19 -15.79 4.58
N GLN A 170 -5.29 -15.14 3.83
CA GLN A 170 -3.98 -14.73 4.36
C GLN A 170 -4.10 -13.71 5.49
N LEU A 171 -5.02 -12.74 5.39
CA LEU A 171 -5.28 -11.80 6.50
C LEU A 171 -5.83 -12.50 7.75
N GLN A 172 -6.58 -13.59 7.59
CA GLN A 172 -7.06 -14.38 8.72
C GLN A 172 -5.91 -15.11 9.41
N GLU A 173 -4.95 -15.67 8.65
CA GLU A 173 -3.73 -16.26 9.20
C GLU A 173 -2.93 -15.22 10.00
N TYR A 174 -2.69 -14.04 9.40
CA TYR A 174 -2.01 -12.94 10.09
C TYR A 174 -2.77 -12.47 11.35
N ALA A 175 -4.10 -12.52 11.36
CA ALA A 175 -4.88 -12.18 12.54
C ALA A 175 -4.65 -13.17 13.70
N ILE A 176 -4.52 -14.46 13.39
CA ILE A 176 -4.22 -15.51 14.38
C ILE A 176 -2.82 -15.27 14.94
N GLU A 177 -1.82 -15.13 14.07
CA GLU A 177 -0.42 -14.87 14.49
C GLU A 177 -0.29 -13.60 15.33
N PHE A 178 -0.97 -12.53 14.92
CA PHE A 178 -0.98 -11.26 15.66
C PHE A 178 -1.58 -11.44 17.07
N SER A 179 -2.67 -12.19 17.18
CA SER A 179 -3.27 -12.49 18.48
C SER A 179 -2.35 -13.32 19.37
N GLU A 180 -1.61 -14.28 18.80
CA GLU A 180 -0.66 -15.10 19.55
C GLU A 180 0.51 -14.27 20.06
N LYS A 181 1.11 -13.42 19.22
CA LYS A 181 2.18 -12.50 19.62
C LYS A 181 1.74 -11.55 20.74
N LYS A 182 0.57 -10.92 20.59
CA LYS A 182 0.03 -10.00 21.60
C LYS A 182 -0.22 -10.69 22.94
N ASN A 183 -0.66 -11.95 22.92
CA ASN A 183 -0.83 -12.73 24.14
C ASN A 183 0.51 -13.02 24.82
N LEU A 184 1.56 -13.36 24.06
CA LEU A 184 2.90 -13.61 24.60
C LEU A 184 3.51 -12.37 25.25
N GLU A 185 3.41 -11.20 24.61
CA GLU A 185 3.91 -9.93 25.16
C GLU A 185 3.25 -9.60 26.49
N ASN A 186 1.93 -9.81 26.62
CA ASN A 186 1.22 -9.59 27.87
C ASN A 186 1.67 -10.53 29.01
N TYR A 187 2.24 -11.70 28.71
CA TYR A 187 2.78 -12.62 29.70
C TYR A 187 4.22 -12.28 30.13
N GLU A 188 4.98 -11.56 29.29
CA GLU A 188 6.34 -11.14 29.62
C GLU A 188 6.39 -9.85 30.47
N ASP A 189 5.30 -9.07 30.46
CA ASP A 189 5.12 -7.84 31.24
C ASP A 189 4.47 -8.03 32.64
N GLU A 190 4.08 -9.25 33.01
CA GLU A 190 3.56 -9.63 34.36
C GLU A 190 4.62 -10.26 35.28
#